data_AF-A0A843WSD5-F1
#
_entry.id   AF-A0A843WSD5-F1
#
_cell.length_a   1.000
_cell.length_b   1.000
_cell.length_c   1.000
_cell.angle_alpha   90.00
_cell.angle_beta   90.00
_cell.angle_gamma   90.00
#
_symmetry.space_group_name_H-M   'P 1'
#
loop_
_entity.id
_entity.type
_entity.pdbx_description
1 polymer ?
#
loop_
_entity_poly.entity_id
_entity_poly.type
_entity_poly.pdbx_seq_one_letter_code
_entity_poly.pdbx_strand_id
1 'polypeptide(L)'
;MVAAKRWVTLLDAFFKFCGIMDDPLELIYDDQCPDQSSDSADCALFMIKFMETISRKGEIEWRFSQADMPLIRAQFASEILTYVSAKSLTC
;
A
#
# COMPACT_ATOMS: atom_id res chain seq x y z
N MET A 1 -13.67 8.40 8.64
CA MET A 1 -13.31 9.79 8.26
C MET A 1 -11.96 10.29 8.81
N VAL A 2 -11.62 10.14 10.10
CA VAL A 2 -10.35 10.70 10.66
C VAL A 2 -9.11 9.90 10.23
N ALA A 3 -9.20 8.58 10.09
CA ALA A 3 -8.08 7.72 9.72
C ALA A 3 -7.58 8.01 8.29
N ALA A 4 -8.47 8.04 7.30
CA ALA A 4 -8.13 8.34 5.91
C ALA A 4 -7.41 9.69 5.72
N LYS A 5 -7.84 10.75 6.43
CA LYS A 5 -7.18 12.07 6.42
C LYS A 5 -5.73 12.02 6.92
N ARG A 6 -5.45 11.20 7.93
CA ARG A 6 -4.09 11.06 8.48
C ARG A 6 -3.16 10.37 7.48
N TRP A 7 -3.67 9.39 6.75
CA TRP A 7 -2.87 8.60 5.80
C TRP A 7 -2.51 9.36 4.53
N VAL A 8 -3.45 10.09 3.93
CA VAL A 8 -3.14 10.91 2.75
C VAL A 8 -2.12 12.00 3.08
N THR A 9 -2.19 12.59 4.28
CA THR A 9 -1.18 13.55 4.74
C THR A 9 0.21 12.92 4.89
N LEU A 10 0.27 11.67 5.41
CA LEU A 10 1.54 10.96 5.58
C LEU A 10 2.15 10.56 4.24
N LEU A 11 1.32 10.11 3.28
CA LEU A 11 1.73 9.75 1.93
C LEU A 11 2.16 10.97 1.12
N ASP A 12 1.42 12.08 1.16
CA ASP A 12 1.80 13.36 0.54
C ASP A 12 3.16 13.85 1.07
N ALA A 13 3.37 13.78 2.39
CA ALA A 13 4.65 14.12 2.99
C ALA A 13 5.78 13.17 2.55
N PHE A 14 5.52 11.87 2.47
CA PHE A 14 6.50 10.87 2.05
C PHE A 14 6.92 11.06 0.57
N PHE A 15 5.97 11.24 -0.35
CA PHE A 15 6.31 11.41 -1.77
C PHE A 15 7.07 12.71 -2.04
N LYS A 16 6.71 13.80 -1.35
CA LYS A 16 7.46 15.06 -1.38
C LYS A 16 8.88 14.88 -0.82
N PHE A 17 9.01 14.20 0.33
CA PHE A 17 10.32 13.90 0.92
C PHE A 17 11.21 13.07 -0.01
N CYS A 18 10.65 12.08 -0.70
CA CYS A 18 11.38 11.24 -1.65
C CYS A 18 11.67 11.93 -3.00
N GLY A 19 11.21 13.17 -3.22
CA GLY A 19 11.40 13.89 -4.49
C GLY A 19 10.67 13.22 -5.67
N ILE A 20 9.62 12.45 -5.39
CA ILE A 20 8.86 11.69 -6.39
C ILE A 20 7.79 12.57 -7.05
N MET A 21 7.26 13.58 -6.35
CA MET A 21 6.29 14.54 -6.87
C MET A 21 6.49 15.94 -6.27
N ASP A 22 6.37 16.97 -7.11
CA ASP A 22 6.34 18.38 -6.71
C ASP A 22 4.91 18.92 -6.55
N ASP A 23 3.94 18.34 -7.27
CA ASP A 23 2.54 18.75 -7.21
C ASP A 23 1.85 18.21 -5.95
N PRO A 24 0.94 18.98 -5.31
CA PRO A 24 0.14 18.48 -4.21
C PRO A 24 -0.71 17.29 -4.68
N LEU A 25 -0.70 16.20 -3.91
CA LEU A 25 -1.58 15.08 -4.18
C LEU A 25 -3.02 15.58 -4.24
N GLU A 26 -3.66 15.42 -5.41
CA GLU A 26 -5.10 15.59 -5.50
C GLU A 26 -5.72 14.55 -4.58
N LEU A 27 -6.48 15.03 -3.61
CA LEU A 27 -7.10 14.21 -2.58
C LEU A 27 -8.23 13.41 -3.23
N ILE A 28 -7.88 12.26 -3.80
CA ILE A 28 -8.85 11.27 -4.23
C ILE A 28 -9.36 10.57 -2.96
N TYR A 29 -10.47 11.08 -2.44
CA TYR A 29 -11.25 10.36 -1.45
C TYR A 29 -12.03 9.28 -2.16
N ASP A 30 -11.63 8.04 -1.94
CA ASP A 30 -12.36 6.89 -2.41
C ASP A 30 -13.01 6.18 -1.22
N ASP A 31 -14.32 6.34 -1.09
CA ASP A 31 -15.13 5.69 -0.05
C ASP A 31 -15.22 4.16 -0.24
N GLN A 32 -14.74 3.65 -1.39
CA GLN A 32 -14.63 2.21 -1.66
C GLN A 32 -13.29 1.62 -1.22
N CYS A 33 -12.34 2.46 -0.76
CA CYS A 33 -11.07 1.99 -0.22
C CYS A 33 -11.32 1.04 0.97
N PRO A 34 -10.73 -0.17 0.98
CA PRO A 34 -10.93 -1.12 2.07
C PRO A 34 -10.49 -0.53 3.40
N ASP A 35 -11.35 -0.64 4.42
CA ASP A 35 -11.05 -0.21 5.77
C ASP A 35 -10.17 -1.23 6.51
N GLN A 36 -9.14 -0.72 7.19
CA GLN A 36 -8.32 -1.49 8.10
C GLN A 36 -8.95 -1.52 9.49
N SER A 37 -9.03 -2.70 10.11
CA SER A 37 -9.43 -2.81 11.52
C SER A 37 -8.39 -2.17 12.45
N SER A 38 -8.84 -1.44 13.48
CA SER A 38 -7.94 -0.70 14.38
C SER A 38 -7.07 -1.58 15.27
N ASP A 39 -7.43 -2.85 15.41
CA ASP A 39 -6.68 -3.87 16.17
C ASP A 39 -5.70 -4.67 15.29
N SER A 40 -5.67 -4.42 13.98
CA SER A 40 -4.78 -5.13 13.06
C SER A 40 -3.44 -4.40 12.91
N ALA A 41 -2.35 -5.17 12.82
CA ALA A 41 -1.01 -4.67 12.51
C ALA A 41 -0.74 -4.69 10.99
N ASP A 42 -1.76 -4.46 10.16
CA ASP A 42 -1.71 -4.63 8.71
C ASP A 42 -1.49 -3.32 7.93
N CYS A 43 -1.27 -2.20 8.62
CA CYS A 43 -1.19 -0.87 7.99
C CYS A 43 -0.16 -0.81 6.85
N ALA A 44 0.98 -1.48 7.01
CA ALA A 44 2.00 -1.57 5.96
C ALA A 44 1.51 -2.33 4.71
N LEU A 45 0.76 -3.43 4.90
CA LEU A 45 0.22 -4.22 3.79
C LEU A 45 -0.87 -3.46 3.06
N PHE A 46 -1.76 -2.77 3.79
CA PHE A 46 -2.75 -1.88 3.19
C PHE A 46 -2.08 -0.78 2.35
N MET A 47 -1.00 -0.16 2.84
CA MET A 47 -0.25 0.83 2.06
C MET A 47 0.34 0.24 0.79
N ILE A 48 0.93 -0.95 0.84
CA ILE A 48 1.50 -1.57 -0.37
C ILE A 48 0.38 -1.88 -1.38
N LYS A 49 -0.73 -2.48 -0.94
CA LYS A 49 -1.87 -2.76 -1.82
C LYS A 49 -2.50 -1.48 -2.39
N PHE A 50 -2.56 -0.41 -1.59
CA PHE A 50 -2.96 0.93 -2.05
C PHE A 50 -2.09 1.40 -3.20
N MET A 51 -0.76 1.34 -3.02
CA MET A 51 0.21 1.73 -4.05
C MET A 51 0.09 0.89 -5.31
N GLU A 52 -0.11 -0.43 -5.18
CA GLU A 52 -0.31 -1.32 -6.32
C GLU A 52 -1.57 -0.98 -7.12
N THR A 53 -2.67 -0.64 -6.45
CA THR A 53 -3.93 -0.27 -7.10
C THR A 53 -3.76 1.02 -7.89
N ILE A 54 -3.21 2.07 -7.30
CA ILE A 54 -3.05 3.37 -7.98
C ILE A 54 -1.97 3.35 -9.07
N SER A 55 -1.01 2.43 -9.00
CA SER A 55 0.04 2.30 -10.02
C SER A 55 -0.45 1.68 -11.32
N ARG A 56 -1.62 1.03 -11.30
CA ARG A 56 -2.26 0.47 -12.51
C ARG A 56 -2.92 1.62 -13.27
N LYS A 57 -2.50 1.86 -14.52
CA LYS A 57 -3.15 2.84 -15.39
C LYS A 57 -4.61 2.43 -15.63
N GLY A 58 -5.57 3.23 -15.17
CA GLY A 58 -6.99 2.96 -15.34
C GLY A 58 -7.84 3.43 -14.16
N GLU A 59 -9.07 2.91 -14.08
CA GLU A 59 -9.96 3.11 -12.95
C GLU A 59 -9.44 2.37 -11.71
N ILE A 60 -9.56 3.01 -10.53
CA ILE A 60 -9.18 2.43 -9.24
C ILE A 60 -10.22 1.35 -8.90
N GLU A 61 -9.77 0.10 -8.82
CA GLU A 61 -10.62 -1.03 -8.42
C GLU A 61 -10.01 -1.77 -7.22
N TRP A 62 -10.66 -1.68 -6.06
CA TRP A 62 -10.22 -2.31 -4.83
C TRP A 62 -10.55 -3.80 -4.82
N ARG A 63 -9.57 -4.64 -5.17
CA ARG A 63 -9.71 -6.11 -5.22
C ARG A 63 -9.17 -6.83 -3.98
N PHE A 64 -9.32 -6.23 -2.80
CA PHE A 64 -8.92 -6.83 -1.52
C PHE A 64 -9.75 -6.28 -0.36
N SER A 65 -9.71 -6.98 0.76
CA SER A 65 -10.37 -6.63 2.01
C SER A 65 -9.49 -6.97 3.21
N GLN A 66 -9.89 -6.55 4.41
CA GLN A 66 -9.21 -6.93 5.66
C GLN A 66 -9.12 -8.46 5.84
N ALA A 67 -10.10 -9.23 5.34
CA ALA A 67 -10.10 -10.68 5.42
C ALA A 67 -8.98 -11.33 4.58
N ASP A 68 -8.48 -10.64 3.56
CA ASP A 68 -7.43 -11.14 2.67
C ASP A 68 -6.02 -10.93 3.24
N MET A 69 -5.87 -10.14 4.30
CA MET A 69 -4.56 -9.76 4.87
C MET A 69 -3.68 -10.94 5.26
N PRO A 70 -4.19 -12.05 5.86
CA PRO A 70 -3.36 -13.22 6.13
C PRO A 70 -2.73 -13.82 4.86
N LEU A 71 -3.50 -13.90 3.77
CA LEU A 71 -3.02 -14.43 2.48
C LEU A 71 -2.01 -13.47 1.85
N ILE A 72 -2.34 -12.17 1.80
CA ILE A 72 -1.48 -11.11 1.26
C ILE A 72 -0.14 -11.10 2.00
N ARG A 73 -0.15 -11.23 3.34
CA ARG A 73 1.06 -11.30 4.15
C ARG A 73 1.95 -12.48 3.77
N ALA A 74 1.34 -13.66 3.56
CA ALA A 74 2.07 -14.85 3.15
C ALA A 74 2.68 -14.69 1.73
N GLN A 75 1.96 -14.07 0.81
CA GLN A 75 2.45 -13.75 -0.54
C GLN A 75 3.67 -12.82 -0.48
N PHE A 76 3.57 -11.71 0.27
CA PHE A 76 4.70 -10.78 0.45
C PHE A 76 5.92 -11.45 1.08
N ALA A 77 5.72 -12.26 2.11
CA ALA A 77 6.82 -12.99 2.74
C ALA A 77 7.50 -13.94 1.73
N SER A 78 6.72 -14.64 0.90
CA SER A 78 7.24 -15.54 -0.14
C SER A 78 8.04 -14.79 -1.21
N GLU A 79 7.55 -13.64 -1.67
CA GLU A 79 8.25 -12.81 -2.65
C GLU A 79 9.59 -12.28 -2.13
N ILE A 80 9.61 -11.80 -0.88
CA ILE A 80 10.84 -11.35 -0.22
C ILE A 80 11.84 -12.50 -0.11
N LEU A 81 11.40 -13.68 0.35
CA LEU A 81 12.26 -14.86 0.47
C LEU A 81 12.81 -15.28 -0.90
N THR A 82 11.99 -15.25 -1.94
CA THR A 82 12.40 -15.57 -3.32
C THR A 82 13.44 -14.59 -3.82
N TYR A 83 13.20 -13.28 -3.64
CA TYR A 83 14.14 -12.22 -4.05
C TYR A 83 15.49 -12.33 -3.33
N VAL A 84 15.48 -12.53 -2.02
CA VAL A 84 16.70 -12.69 -1.21
C VAL A 84 17.46 -13.96 -1.62
N SER A 85 16.76 -15.06 -1.87
CA SER A 85 17.37 -16.32 -2.29
C SER A 85 18.01 -16.20 -3.68
N ALA A 86 17.34 -15.54 -4.62
CA ALA A 86 17.89 -15.30 -5.96
C ALA A 86 19.15 -14.43 -5.90
N LYS A 87 19.21 -13.45 -5.00
CA LYS A 87 20.40 -12.61 -4.80
C LYS A 87 21.54 -13.28 -4.04
N SER A 88 21.27 -14.24 -3.15
CA SER A 88 22.34 -14.95 -2.45
C SER A 88 23.08 -15.95 -3.34
N LEU A 89 22.45 -16.40 -4.43
CA LEU A 89 23.02 -17.31 -5.43
C LEU A 89 23.93 -16.62 -6.45
N THR A 90 24.06 -15.29 -6.44
CA THR A 90 24.95 -14.54 -7.35
C THR A 90 26.23 -14.03 -6.69
N CYS A 91 26.68 -14.64 -5.59
CA CYS A 91 27.99 -14.38 -4.98
C CYS A 91 29.07 -15.32 -5.51
#